data_AF-A0A444X253-F1
#
_entry.id   AF-A0A444X253-F1
#
_cell.length_a   1.000
_cell.length_b   1.000
_cell.length_c   1.000
_cell.angle_alpha   90.00
_cell.angle_beta   90.00
_cell.angle_gamma   90.00
#
_symmetry.space_group_name_H-M   'P 1'
#
loop_
_entity.id
_entity.type
_entity.pdbx_description
1 polymer ?
#
loop_
_entity_poly.entity_id
_entity_poly.type
_entity_poly.pdbx_seq_one_letter_code
_entity_poly.pdbx_strand_id
1 'polypeptide(L)'
;MTLWKEIGIYDLIQISKNSYTVNSRLMEDALYFWDETSHTFHTPYGMITSTLLDVAAITGLPPLVEKILTITKSTTKVEYAIDISSTTYQSFILNNKGQDEEHVSDNEHIAFLLYWLSGIVFCARSIQVEVTNLPLAIMLAEGRKLCLAKLFLARLYLTLDWITDLVRGKKRITNVDGPV
;
A
#
# COMPACT_ATOMS: atom_id res chain seq x y z
N MET A 1 5.31 -21.30 -2.06
CA MET A 1 4.79 -20.57 -3.24
C MET A 1 3.28 -20.72 -3.43
N THR A 2 2.63 -21.78 -2.91
CA THR A 2 1.17 -21.98 -2.96
C THR A 2 0.41 -20.91 -2.15
N LEU A 3 0.89 -20.58 -0.95
CA LEU A 3 0.24 -19.65 -0.02
C LEU A 3 -0.13 -18.29 -0.65
N TRP A 4 0.82 -17.57 -1.26
CA TRP A 4 0.57 -16.23 -1.82
C TRP A 4 -0.45 -16.22 -2.96
N LYS A 5 -0.51 -17.32 -3.73
CA LYS A 5 -1.52 -17.50 -4.77
C LYS A 5 -2.89 -17.79 -4.16
N GLU A 6 -2.94 -18.67 -3.15
CA GLU A 6 -4.18 -19.02 -2.46
C GLU A 6 -4.84 -17.82 -1.77
N ILE A 7 -4.04 -16.96 -1.14
CA ILE A 7 -4.52 -15.73 -0.49
C ILE A 7 -4.65 -14.52 -1.43
N GLY A 8 -4.27 -14.66 -2.70
CA GLY A 8 -4.50 -13.65 -3.73
C GLY A 8 -3.60 -12.42 -3.64
N ILE A 9 -2.35 -12.56 -3.19
CA ILE A 9 -1.36 -11.45 -3.14
C ILE A 9 -0.18 -11.65 -4.09
N TYR A 10 -0.06 -12.81 -4.72
CA TYR A 10 1.08 -13.18 -5.54
C TYR A 10 1.35 -12.18 -6.68
N ASP A 11 0.30 -11.79 -7.42
CA ASP A 11 0.45 -10.91 -8.57
C ASP A 11 0.94 -9.51 -8.17
N LEU A 12 0.38 -8.93 -7.10
CA LEU A 12 0.84 -7.65 -6.57
C LEU A 12 2.30 -7.73 -6.05
N ILE A 13 2.71 -8.85 -5.44
CA ILE A 13 4.11 -9.06 -5.08
C ILE A 13 4.98 -9.06 -6.33
N GLN A 14 4.59 -9.74 -7.41
CA GLN A 14 5.38 -9.72 -8.65
C GLN A 14 5.45 -8.32 -9.27
N ILE A 15 4.33 -7.58 -9.27
CA ILE A 15 4.29 -6.19 -9.77
C ILE A 15 5.21 -5.29 -8.95
N SER A 16 5.27 -5.48 -7.63
CA SER A 16 6.09 -4.66 -6.72
C SER A 16 7.60 -4.73 -6.98
N LYS A 17 8.07 -5.71 -7.76
CA LYS A 17 9.48 -5.84 -8.14
C LYS A 17 9.88 -4.89 -9.26
N ASN A 18 8.91 -4.29 -9.95
CA ASN A 18 9.15 -3.43 -11.09
C ASN A 18 9.31 -1.98 -10.63
N SER A 19 10.29 -1.29 -11.19
CA SER A 19 10.33 0.17 -11.14
C SER A 19 9.49 0.75 -12.27
N TYR A 20 8.84 1.87 -12.00
CA TYR A 20 8.11 2.63 -13.01
C TYR A 20 8.56 4.08 -13.00
N THR A 21 8.63 4.68 -14.19
CA THR A 21 8.96 6.08 -14.36
C THR A 21 7.67 6.90 -14.26
N VAL A 22 7.56 7.72 -13.22
CA VAL A 22 6.42 8.62 -13.03
C VAL A 22 6.71 9.94 -13.74
N ASN A 23 5.85 10.32 -14.67
CA ASN A 23 5.86 11.68 -15.19
C ASN A 23 5.15 12.61 -14.19
N SER A 24 5.95 13.29 -13.36
CA SER A 24 5.43 14.17 -12.30
C SER A 24 4.53 15.29 -12.84
N ARG A 25 4.82 15.84 -14.01
CA ARG A 25 4.01 16.91 -14.62
C ARG A 25 2.62 16.42 -15.02
N LEU A 26 2.55 15.26 -15.67
CA LEU A 26 1.26 14.66 -16.04
C LEU A 26 0.44 14.31 -14.78
N MET A 27 1.11 13.88 -13.71
CA MET A 27 0.44 13.61 -12.44
C MET A 27 -0.15 14.89 -11.83
N GLU A 28 0.61 15.99 -11.80
CA GLU A 28 0.15 17.29 -11.32
C GLU A 28 -1.03 17.83 -12.14
N ASP A 29 -1.00 17.68 -13.46
CA ASP A 29 -2.09 18.08 -14.36
C ASP A 29 -3.34 17.22 -14.14
N ALA A 30 -3.20 15.91 -13.93
CA ALA A 30 -4.32 15.02 -13.63
C ALA A 30 -4.98 15.38 -12.29
N LEU A 31 -4.18 15.69 -11.26
CA LEU A 31 -4.66 16.08 -9.93
C LEU A 31 -5.46 17.39 -9.95
N TYR A 32 -5.29 18.24 -10.96
CA TYR A 32 -6.12 19.43 -11.12
C TYR A 32 -7.62 19.09 -11.23
N PHE A 33 -7.93 17.95 -11.85
CA PHE A 33 -9.29 17.47 -12.05
C PHE A 33 -9.83 16.68 -10.85
N TRP A 34 -9.03 16.39 -9.82
CA TRP A 34 -9.47 15.60 -8.67
C TRP A 34 -10.44 16.39 -7.77
N ASP A 35 -11.62 15.82 -7.54
CA ASP A 35 -12.59 16.28 -6.56
C ASP A 35 -12.63 15.35 -5.35
N GLU A 36 -12.20 15.88 -4.21
CA GLU A 36 -12.10 15.17 -2.92
C GLU A 36 -13.48 14.80 -2.35
N THR A 37 -14.54 15.54 -2.72
CA THR A 37 -15.89 15.28 -2.21
C THR A 37 -16.47 14.00 -2.80
N SER A 38 -16.31 13.80 -4.11
CA SER A 38 -16.79 12.63 -4.84
C SER A 38 -15.75 11.53 -5.00
N HIS A 39 -14.47 11.80 -4.71
CA HIS A 39 -13.32 10.96 -5.05
C HIS A 39 -13.31 10.57 -6.53
N THR A 40 -13.53 11.57 -7.40
CA THR A 40 -13.51 11.39 -8.86
C THR A 40 -12.74 12.50 -9.56
N PHE A 41 -12.19 12.20 -10.74
CA PHE A 41 -11.64 13.18 -11.66
C PHE A 41 -12.75 13.76 -12.54
N HIS A 42 -12.92 15.08 -12.51
CA HIS A 42 -13.92 15.82 -13.28
C HIS A 42 -13.31 16.29 -14.60
N THR A 43 -13.45 15.47 -15.64
CA THR A 43 -12.88 15.76 -16.97
C THR A 43 -13.96 16.27 -17.93
N PRO A 44 -13.59 16.83 -19.11
CA PRO A 44 -14.55 17.17 -20.17
C PRO A 44 -15.37 15.98 -20.69
N TYR A 45 -14.93 14.74 -20.41
CA TYR A 45 -15.60 13.50 -20.83
C TYR A 45 -16.44 12.86 -19.72
N GLY A 46 -16.60 13.56 -18.58
CA GLY A 46 -17.35 13.09 -17.42
C GLY A 46 -16.46 12.72 -16.23
N MET A 47 -17.10 12.19 -15.19
CA MET A 47 -16.45 11.75 -13.96
C MET A 47 -15.78 10.39 -14.16
N ILE A 48 -14.50 10.30 -13.77
CA ILE A 48 -13.70 9.08 -13.90
C ILE A 48 -13.04 8.80 -12.54
N THR A 49 -13.03 7.56 -12.09
CA THR A 49 -12.29 7.18 -10.88
C THR A 49 -11.83 5.73 -10.94
N SER A 50 -10.85 5.38 -10.12
CA SER A 50 -10.40 4.00 -9.97
C SER A 50 -11.41 3.20 -9.16
N THR A 51 -11.78 2.01 -9.60
CA THR A 51 -12.73 1.15 -8.89
C THR A 51 -12.04 -0.08 -8.31
N LEU A 52 -12.78 -0.87 -7.50
CA LEU A 52 -12.27 -2.17 -7.03
C LEU A 52 -11.98 -3.13 -8.19
N LEU A 53 -12.71 -3.02 -9.31
CA LEU A 53 -12.45 -3.84 -10.50
C LEU A 53 -11.14 -3.43 -11.17
N ASP A 54 -10.86 -2.13 -11.25
CA ASP A 54 -9.58 -1.63 -11.79
C ASP A 54 -8.41 -2.06 -10.90
N VAL A 55 -8.55 -1.97 -9.57
CA VAL A 55 -7.55 -2.48 -8.62
C VAL A 55 -7.33 -3.98 -8.83
N ALA A 56 -8.39 -4.78 -8.94
CA ALA A 56 -8.27 -6.22 -9.17
C ALA A 56 -7.59 -6.53 -10.51
N ALA A 57 -7.95 -5.83 -11.58
CA ALA A 57 -7.37 -6.04 -12.91
C ALA A 57 -5.88 -5.68 -12.96
N ILE A 58 -5.47 -4.62 -12.26
CA ILE A 58 -4.07 -4.16 -12.24
C ILE A 58 -3.22 -4.97 -11.28
N THR A 59 -3.71 -5.22 -10.06
CA THR A 59 -2.90 -5.78 -8.96
C THR A 59 -3.09 -7.28 -8.74
N GLY A 60 -4.14 -7.88 -9.33
CA GLY A 60 -4.57 -9.25 -9.04
C GLY A 60 -5.18 -9.44 -7.64
N LEU A 61 -5.32 -8.37 -6.84
CA LEU A 61 -5.97 -8.46 -5.54
C LEU A 61 -7.46 -8.79 -5.69
N PRO A 62 -8.02 -9.73 -4.90
CA PRO A 62 -9.42 -10.08 -4.98
C PRO A 62 -10.30 -8.88 -4.56
N PRO A 63 -11.28 -8.46 -5.38
CA PRO A 63 -12.11 -7.28 -5.10
C PRO A 63 -13.07 -7.51 -3.92
N LEU A 64 -13.43 -8.77 -3.68
CA LEU A 64 -14.25 -9.20 -2.57
C LEU A 64 -13.58 -10.38 -1.87
N VAL A 65 -13.51 -10.32 -0.55
CA VAL A 65 -13.26 -11.49 0.29
C VAL A 65 -14.56 -11.76 1.04
N GLU A 66 -15.08 -12.99 0.95
CA GLU A 66 -16.38 -13.39 1.53
C GLU A 66 -16.50 -13.15 3.03
N LYS A 67 -15.37 -13.02 3.75
CA LYS A 67 -15.34 -12.63 5.16
C LYS A 67 -14.62 -11.31 5.32
N ILE A 68 -15.41 -10.23 5.39
CA ILE A 68 -14.96 -8.98 6.02
C ILE A 68 -14.59 -9.35 7.45
N LEU A 69 -13.30 -9.22 7.77
CA LEU A 69 -12.71 -9.03 9.09
C LEU A 69 -13.74 -9.10 10.24
N THR A 70 -14.16 -10.30 10.63
CA THR A 70 -14.24 -10.52 12.06
C THR A 70 -12.80 -10.32 12.49
N ILE A 71 -12.55 -9.29 13.31
CA ILE A 71 -11.29 -9.12 14.02
C ILE A 71 -11.18 -10.32 14.95
N THR A 72 -10.94 -11.50 14.38
CA THR A 72 -10.53 -12.69 15.10
C THR A 72 -9.14 -12.32 15.53
N LYS A 73 -9.04 -11.91 16.81
CA LYS A 73 -7.85 -12.05 17.62
C LYS A 73 -7.10 -13.28 17.09
N SER A 74 -5.84 -13.12 16.69
CA SER A 74 -5.05 -14.27 16.26
C SER A 74 -5.22 -15.36 17.32
N THR A 75 -5.80 -16.48 16.93
CA THR A 75 -6.07 -17.61 17.83
C THR A 75 -4.79 -18.33 18.22
N THR A 76 -3.72 -17.99 17.54
CA THR A 76 -2.34 -18.44 17.65
C THR A 76 -1.58 -17.50 18.58
N LYS A 77 -1.29 -17.97 19.81
CA LYS A 77 -0.24 -17.41 20.68
C LYS A 77 1.14 -17.81 20.13
N VAL A 78 1.38 -17.62 18.84
CA VAL A 78 2.72 -17.81 18.28
C VAL A 78 3.45 -16.50 18.50
N GLU A 79 4.49 -16.55 19.32
CA GLU A 79 5.34 -15.40 19.58
C GLU A 79 6.33 -15.29 18.41
N TYR A 80 6.09 -14.34 17.52
CA TYR A 80 6.98 -14.05 16.40
C TYR A 80 8.11 -13.14 16.85
N ALA A 81 9.34 -13.49 16.51
CA ALA A 81 10.53 -12.74 16.87
C ALA A 81 10.91 -11.81 15.72
N ILE A 82 10.11 -10.75 15.50
CA ILE A 82 10.41 -9.70 14.52
C ILE A 82 11.17 -8.58 15.23
N ASP A 83 12.36 -8.26 14.76
CA ASP A 83 13.12 -7.13 15.29
C ASP A 83 12.52 -5.81 14.78
N ILE A 84 11.86 -5.10 15.71
CA ILE A 84 11.25 -3.78 15.49
C ILE A 84 12.03 -2.66 16.20
N SER A 85 13.24 -2.93 16.69
CA SER A 85 14.09 -1.94 17.36
C SER A 85 14.50 -0.79 16.44
N SER A 86 14.64 -1.07 15.14
CA SER A 86 14.86 -0.07 14.10
C SER A 86 13.92 -0.33 12.92
N THR A 87 13.03 0.63 12.67
CA THR A 87 11.95 0.46 11.69
C THR A 87 12.26 1.11 10.34
N THR A 88 13.33 1.88 10.19
CA THR A 88 13.74 2.41 8.88
C THR A 88 13.89 1.26 7.89
N TYR A 89 13.36 1.39 6.66
CA TYR A 89 13.31 0.28 5.69
C TYR A 89 14.66 -0.44 5.53
N GLN A 90 15.76 0.30 5.42
CA GLN A 90 17.10 -0.28 5.31
C GLN A 90 17.50 -1.09 6.55
N SER A 91 17.38 -0.51 7.75
CA SER A 91 17.72 -1.19 9.00
C SER A 91 16.80 -2.38 9.27
N PHE A 92 15.50 -2.22 9.01
CA PHE A 92 14.51 -3.29 9.19
C PHE A 92 14.83 -4.50 8.32
N ILE A 93 15.21 -4.29 7.04
CA ILE A 93 15.66 -5.38 6.17
C ILE A 93 16.93 -6.03 6.74
N LEU A 94 17.92 -5.25 7.17
CA LEU A 94 19.18 -5.81 7.68
C LEU A 94 18.97 -6.63 8.96
N ASN A 95 18.06 -6.22 9.82
CA ASN A 95 17.79 -6.88 11.10
C ASN A 95 16.93 -8.14 10.97
N ASN A 96 16.08 -8.22 9.94
CA ASN A 96 15.10 -9.29 9.80
C ASN A 96 15.32 -10.19 8.57
N LYS A 97 16.34 -9.92 7.74
CA LYS A 97 16.71 -10.82 6.65
C LYS A 97 17.43 -12.04 7.20
N GLY A 98 17.13 -13.20 6.65
CA GLY A 98 17.86 -14.44 6.91
C GLY A 98 19.28 -14.42 6.35
N GLN A 99 20.02 -15.48 6.62
CA GLN A 99 21.31 -15.73 5.97
C GLN A 99 21.10 -16.18 4.53
N ASP A 100 22.05 -15.85 3.66
CA ASP A 100 22.02 -16.31 2.28
C ASP A 100 22.05 -17.84 2.23
N GLU A 101 21.24 -18.44 1.34
CA GLU A 101 21.12 -19.90 1.11
C GLU A 101 20.33 -20.73 2.14
N GLU A 102 19.82 -20.11 3.22
CA GLU A 102 18.94 -20.78 4.19
C GLU A 102 17.47 -20.80 3.73
N HIS A 103 16.68 -21.75 4.24
CA HIS A 103 15.23 -21.76 4.00
C HIS A 103 14.58 -20.57 4.71
N VAL A 104 13.73 -19.83 3.99
CA VAL A 104 13.04 -18.65 4.53
C VAL A 104 12.26 -19.04 5.80
N SER A 105 12.56 -18.38 6.92
CA SER A 105 11.89 -18.63 8.19
C SER A 105 10.50 -17.97 8.25
N ASP A 106 9.63 -18.42 9.15
CA ASP A 106 8.32 -17.79 9.36
C ASP A 106 8.45 -16.32 9.79
N ASN A 107 9.47 -16.01 10.60
CA ASN A 107 9.78 -14.65 11.03
C ASN A 107 10.22 -13.78 9.84
N GLU A 108 11.11 -14.27 8.98
CA GLU A 108 11.50 -13.57 7.75
C GLU A 108 10.31 -13.34 6.82
N HIS A 109 9.44 -14.34 6.67
CA HIS A 109 8.26 -14.22 5.84
C HIS A 109 7.29 -13.16 6.38
N ILE A 110 7.05 -13.11 7.69
CA ILE A 110 6.23 -12.08 8.33
C ILE A 110 6.89 -10.70 8.23
N ALA A 111 8.20 -10.60 8.46
CA ALA A 111 8.94 -9.35 8.31
C ALA A 111 8.83 -8.82 6.88
N PHE A 112 9.00 -9.69 5.88
CA PHE A 112 8.79 -9.36 4.47
C PHE A 112 7.36 -8.86 4.21
N LEU A 113 6.33 -9.54 4.71
CA LEU A 113 4.94 -9.12 4.55
C LEU A 113 4.66 -7.78 5.21
N LEU A 114 5.24 -7.50 6.38
CA LEU A 114 5.12 -6.21 7.07
C LEU A 114 5.80 -5.09 6.28
N TYR A 115 7.01 -5.33 5.78
CA TYR A 115 7.73 -4.45 4.87
C TYR A 115 6.89 -4.14 3.62
N TRP A 116 6.38 -5.19 2.97
CA TRP A 116 5.62 -5.11 1.73
C TRP A 116 4.29 -4.38 1.92
N LEU A 117 3.54 -4.69 2.98
CA LEU A 117 2.31 -3.97 3.32
C LEU A 117 2.58 -2.47 3.49
N SER A 118 3.63 -2.12 4.24
CA SER A 118 3.98 -0.73 4.53
C SER A 118 4.39 0.03 3.26
N GLY A 119 5.26 -0.56 2.44
CA GLY A 119 5.83 0.13 1.28
C GLY A 119 4.94 0.12 0.05
N ILE A 120 4.23 -0.97 -0.20
CA ILE A 120 3.55 -1.22 -1.48
C ILE A 120 2.04 -1.10 -1.36
N VAL A 121 1.43 -1.70 -0.34
CA VAL A 121 -0.03 -1.73 -0.22
C VAL A 121 -0.55 -0.42 0.37
N PHE A 122 0.09 0.05 1.44
CA PHE A 122 -0.31 1.28 2.13
C PHE A 122 0.49 2.51 1.70
N CYS A 123 1.55 2.35 0.91
CA CYS A 123 2.42 3.45 0.49
C CYS A 123 2.71 4.40 1.67
N ALA A 124 3.23 3.84 2.76
CA ALA A 124 3.53 4.60 3.97
C ALA A 124 4.47 5.75 3.59
N ARG A 125 4.10 6.98 3.99
CA ARG A 125 4.89 8.19 3.71
C ARG A 125 6.18 8.26 4.55
N SER A 126 6.35 7.31 5.44
CA SER A 126 7.51 7.20 6.30
C SER A 126 8.62 6.46 5.58
N ILE A 127 9.87 6.81 5.88
CA ILE A 127 11.04 5.98 5.56
C ILE A 127 11.10 4.71 6.43
N GLN A 128 10.12 4.54 7.32
CA GLN A 128 10.01 3.44 8.26
C GLN A 128 8.85 2.51 7.89
N VAL A 129 9.07 1.24 8.18
CA VAL A 129 8.06 0.19 8.22
C VAL A 129 7.04 0.50 9.30
N GLU A 130 5.76 0.42 8.94
CA GLU A 130 4.65 0.80 9.80
C GLU A 130 4.25 -0.40 10.67
N VAL A 131 4.80 -0.46 11.89
CA VAL A 131 4.64 -1.59 12.83
C VAL A 131 3.17 -1.84 13.20
N THR A 132 2.30 -0.83 13.09
CA THR A 132 0.84 -1.00 13.30
C THR A 132 0.20 -1.98 12.33
N ASN A 133 0.86 -2.29 11.19
CA ASN A 133 0.44 -3.30 10.23
C ASN A 133 0.89 -4.73 10.57
N LEU A 134 1.68 -4.94 11.64
CA LEU A 134 2.18 -6.26 12.03
C LEU A 134 1.05 -7.31 12.18
N PRO A 135 -0.12 -6.99 12.78
CA PRO A 135 -1.22 -7.94 12.82
C PRO A 135 -1.69 -8.38 11.43
N LEU A 136 -1.73 -7.48 10.44
CA LEU A 136 -2.10 -7.82 9.06
C LEU A 136 -1.07 -8.75 8.42
N ALA A 137 0.22 -8.50 8.66
CA ALA A 137 1.31 -9.34 8.16
C ALA A 137 1.22 -10.77 8.72
N ILE A 138 1.00 -10.90 10.03
CA ILE A 138 0.78 -12.20 10.69
C ILE A 138 -0.42 -12.92 10.08
N MET A 139 -1.54 -12.22 9.87
CA MET A 139 -2.73 -12.83 9.26
C MET A 139 -2.47 -13.37 7.86
N LEU A 140 -1.72 -12.64 7.03
CA LEU A 140 -1.35 -13.10 5.70
C LEU A 140 -0.41 -14.32 5.76
N ALA A 141 0.55 -14.33 6.69
CA ALA A 141 1.46 -15.46 6.91
C ALA A 141 0.71 -16.72 7.33
N GLU A 142 -0.32 -16.58 8.16
CA GLU A 142 -1.24 -17.66 8.57
C GLU A 142 -2.21 -18.10 7.46
N GLY A 143 -2.11 -17.53 6.25
CA GLY A 143 -2.96 -17.88 5.12
C GLY A 143 -4.36 -17.27 5.15
N ARG A 144 -4.60 -16.25 5.98
CA ARG A 144 -5.88 -15.54 5.96
C ARG A 144 -5.98 -14.62 4.75
N LYS A 145 -7.11 -14.72 4.05
CA LYS A 145 -7.46 -13.77 2.99
C LYS A 145 -7.90 -12.45 3.60
N LEU A 146 -7.29 -11.35 3.17
CA LEU A 146 -7.65 -10.00 3.60
C LEU A 146 -8.24 -9.22 2.42
N CYS A 147 -9.15 -8.28 2.70
CA CYS A 147 -9.72 -7.36 1.72
C CYS A 147 -8.72 -6.28 1.26
N LEU A 148 -7.50 -6.67 0.86
CA LEU A 148 -6.45 -5.71 0.52
C LEU A 148 -6.84 -4.80 -0.64
N ALA A 149 -7.65 -5.25 -1.60
CA ALA A 149 -8.14 -4.40 -2.70
C ALA A 149 -8.91 -3.17 -2.19
N LYS A 150 -9.74 -3.34 -1.15
CA LYS A 150 -10.49 -2.23 -0.53
C LYS A 150 -9.59 -1.29 0.23
N LEU A 151 -8.63 -1.84 0.98
CA LEU A 151 -7.66 -1.05 1.73
C LEU A 151 -6.75 -0.25 0.80
N PHE A 152 -6.30 -0.88 -0.29
CA PHE A 152 -5.51 -0.24 -1.34
C PHE A 152 -6.27 0.90 -2.00
N LEU A 153 -7.53 0.67 -2.41
CA LEU A 153 -8.35 1.71 -3.03
C LEU A 153 -8.64 2.89 -2.07
N ALA A 154 -8.99 2.59 -0.82
CA ALA A 154 -9.18 3.62 0.20
C ALA A 154 -7.90 4.44 0.42
N ARG A 155 -6.75 3.78 0.45
CA ARG A 155 -5.46 4.47 0.57
C ARG A 155 -5.16 5.33 -0.66
N LEU A 156 -5.43 4.85 -1.86
CA LEU A 156 -5.27 5.61 -3.09
C LEU A 156 -6.06 6.92 -3.03
N TYR A 157 -7.34 6.86 -2.67
CA TYR A 157 -8.18 8.05 -2.52
C TYR A 157 -7.64 9.03 -1.49
N LEU A 158 -7.32 8.57 -0.28
CA LEU A 158 -6.73 9.41 0.76
C LEU A 158 -5.40 10.05 0.33
N THR A 159 -4.61 9.34 -0.47
CA THR A 159 -3.37 9.88 -1.03
C THR A 159 -3.64 10.93 -2.10
N LEU A 160 -4.62 10.71 -2.98
CA LEU A 160 -5.02 11.70 -3.99
C LEU A 160 -5.54 12.97 -3.34
N ASP A 161 -6.38 12.87 -2.30
CA ASP A 161 -6.87 14.04 -1.56
C ASP A 161 -5.70 14.84 -0.99
N TRP A 162 -4.81 14.16 -0.26
CA TRP A 162 -3.67 14.80 0.37
C TRP A 162 -2.70 15.46 -0.62
N ILE A 163 -2.37 14.80 -1.74
CA ILE A 163 -1.48 15.39 -2.74
C ILE A 163 -2.17 16.57 -3.43
N THR A 164 -3.48 16.47 -3.71
CA THR A 164 -4.26 17.54 -4.32
C THR A 164 -4.25 18.79 -3.44
N ASP A 165 -4.46 18.64 -2.13
CA ASP A 165 -4.31 19.72 -1.15
C ASP A 165 -2.92 20.36 -1.17
N LEU A 166 -1.87 19.53 -1.22
CA LEU A 166 -0.49 20.01 -1.26
C LEU A 166 -0.19 20.81 -2.53
N VAL A 167 -0.65 20.33 -3.70
CA VAL A 167 -0.48 21.00 -4.99
C VAL A 167 -1.25 22.32 -5.03
N ARG A 168 -2.48 22.34 -4.51
CA ARG A 168 -3.31 23.57 -4.39
C ARG A 168 -2.68 24.58 -3.44
N GLY A 169 -2.13 24.12 -2.32
CA GLY A 169 -1.39 24.95 -1.36
C GLY A 169 -0.17 25.63 -1.97
N LYS A 170 0.65 24.89 -2.74
CA LYS A 170 1.81 25.45 -3.44
C LYS A 170 1.44 26.55 -4.43
N LYS A 171 0.38 26.36 -5.24
CA LYS A 171 -0.08 27.37 -6.21
C LYS A 171 -0.51 28.68 -5.54
N ARG A 172 -1.09 28.62 -4.33
CA ARG A 172 -1.45 29.85 -3.58
C ARG A 172 -0.23 30.64 -3.15
N ILE A 173 0.88 29.98 -2.78
CA ILE A 173 2.12 30.62 -2.32
C ILE A 173 2.85 31.28 -3.50
N THR A 174 2.88 30.65 -4.68
CA THR A 174 3.54 31.21 -5.88
C THR A 174 2.80 32.38 -6.51
N ASN A 175 1.51 32.56 -6.20
CA ASN A 175 0.68 33.66 -6.72
C ASN A 175 0.69 34.91 -5.83
N VAL A 176 1.48 34.95 -4.76
CA VAL A 176 1.59 36.14 -3.87
C VAL A 176 2.56 37.19 -4.44
N ASP A 177 3.41 36.84 -5.40
CA ASP A 177 4.35 37.75 -6.09
C ASP A 177 3.91 38.06 -7.54
N GLY A 178 2.63 38.35 -7.77
CA GLY A 178 2.15 38.80 -9.09
C GLY A 178 2.75 40.16 -9.49
N PRO A 179 2.99 40.42 -10.80
CA PRO A 179 3.58 41.68 -11.25
C PRO A 179 2.59 42.83 -11.04
N VAL A 180 3.13 43.98 -10.62
CA VAL A 180 2.46 45.29 -10.60
C VAL A 180 2.14 45.74 -12.02
#